data_AF-A0AAW7SEM7-F1
#
_entry.id   AF-A0AAW7SEM7-F1
#
_cell.length_a   1.000
_cell.length_b   1.000
_cell.length_c   1.000
_cell.angle_alpha   90.00
_cell.angle_beta   90.00
_cell.angle_gamma   90.00
#
_symmetry.space_group_name_H-M   'P 1'
#
loop_
_entity.id
_entity.type
_entity.pdbx_description
1 polymer ?
#
loop_
_entity_poly.entity_id
_entity_poly.type
_entity_poly.pdbx_seq_one_letter_code
_entity_poly.pdbx_strand_id
1 'polypeptide(L)'
;MSDPNAPASGSIPYSIGMASAIRIPIPGTQGLCIELRPRGAMPKRGSTSTLFFQDVSGRKHLRLDYGYNVQTKTVDYHWNQRGTYETFGISDHTPIKQLGAGAYRSAKYFRHAGRVLAIFGVALDIASVVVASRPIRRASEVTAGWALAWIGCKTVGPVGASIGSLGTPLGTAIGGLAGCVIGGYAGYQAGATLGGTIYDWGDAIFTPLPHAKTQ
;
A
#
# COMPACT_ATOMS: atom_id res chain seq x y z
N MET A 1 4.91 -21.71 13.75
CA MET A 1 6.01 -21.31 14.64
C MET A 1 7.15 -20.81 13.76
N SER A 2 7.60 -19.58 13.96
CA SER A 2 8.71 -18.98 13.19
C SER A 2 10.03 -19.55 13.68
N ASP A 3 10.81 -20.13 12.77
CA ASP A 3 12.18 -20.59 13.03
C ASP A 3 13.07 -19.40 13.42
N PRO A 4 13.68 -19.38 14.62
CA PRO A 4 14.55 -18.29 15.06
C PRO A 4 15.83 -18.15 14.22
N ASN A 5 16.15 -19.13 13.36
CA ASN A 5 17.27 -19.09 12.42
C ASN A 5 16.87 -18.65 11.00
N ALA A 6 15.58 -18.39 10.74
CA ALA A 6 15.16 -17.85 9.46
C ALA A 6 15.79 -16.45 9.27
N PRO A 7 16.47 -16.17 8.14
CA PRO A 7 17.01 -14.85 7.89
C PRO A 7 15.89 -13.81 8.03
N ALA A 8 16.19 -12.71 8.72
CA ALA A 8 15.24 -11.62 8.90
C ALA A 8 14.61 -11.25 7.55
N SER A 9 13.29 -11.27 7.45
CA SER A 9 12.57 -10.93 6.21
C SER A 9 11.90 -9.59 6.36
N GLY A 10 12.05 -8.77 5.32
CA GLY A 10 11.33 -7.52 5.16
C GLY A 10 9.86 -7.69 4.81
N SER A 11 9.36 -8.91 4.61
CA SER A 11 8.02 -9.17 4.07
C SER A 11 6.91 -8.43 4.83
N ILE A 12 6.84 -8.57 6.15
CA ILE A 12 5.83 -7.90 6.98
C ILE A 12 5.95 -6.36 6.91
N PRO A 13 7.08 -5.74 7.29
CA PRO A 13 7.20 -4.28 7.25
C PRO A 13 7.04 -3.71 5.83
N TYR A 14 7.51 -4.42 4.80
CA TYR A 14 7.31 -4.03 3.40
C TYR A 14 5.83 -4.07 3.00
N SER A 15 5.12 -5.18 3.28
CA SER A 15 3.70 -5.33 2.94
C SER A 15 2.78 -4.35 3.66
N ILE A 16 3.08 -4.04 4.93
CA ILE A 16 2.38 -2.97 5.64
C ILE A 16 2.72 -1.61 5.00
N GLY A 17 4.00 -1.38 4.74
CA GLY A 17 4.47 -0.09 4.29
C GLY A 17 4.00 0.30 2.89
N MET A 18 3.96 -0.66 1.96
CA MET A 18 3.54 -0.43 0.58
C MET A 18 2.08 0.02 0.49
N ALA A 19 1.20 -0.44 1.39
CA ALA A 19 -0.20 -0.02 1.42
C ALA A 19 -0.36 1.50 1.66
N SER A 20 0.65 2.17 2.21
CA SER A 20 0.66 3.63 2.37
C SER A 20 1.01 4.42 1.08
N ALA A 21 1.47 3.72 0.03
CA ALA A 21 1.98 4.30 -1.20
C ALA A 21 1.24 3.82 -2.46
N ILE A 22 0.68 2.61 -2.43
CA ILE A 22 -0.03 2.02 -3.57
C ILE A 22 -1.39 2.68 -3.78
N ARG A 23 -1.71 2.90 -5.05
CA ARG A 23 -3.06 3.18 -5.51
C ARG A 23 -3.88 1.90 -5.48
N ILE A 24 -4.83 1.82 -4.55
CA ILE A 24 -5.73 0.68 -4.43
C ILE A 24 -7.03 1.04 -5.15
N PRO A 25 -7.37 0.37 -6.27
CA PRO A 25 -8.62 0.64 -6.97
C PRO A 25 -9.85 0.45 -6.08
N ILE A 26 -10.86 1.30 -6.26
CA ILE A 26 -12.18 1.12 -5.65
C ILE A 26 -13.10 0.54 -6.73
N PRO A 27 -13.52 -0.74 -6.63
CA PRO A 27 -14.41 -1.34 -7.61
C PRO A 27 -15.75 -0.62 -7.72
N GLY A 28 -16.37 -0.68 -8.90
CA GLY A 28 -17.63 0.00 -9.17
C GLY A 28 -17.50 1.53 -9.30
N THR A 29 -16.29 2.08 -9.20
CA THR A 29 -16.03 3.50 -9.45
C THR A 29 -15.39 3.70 -10.82
N GLN A 30 -15.65 4.84 -11.46
CA GLN A 30 -15.03 5.24 -12.73
C GLN A 30 -13.54 5.63 -12.54
N GLY A 31 -12.73 4.73 -11.98
CA GLY A 31 -11.28 4.91 -11.82
C GLY A 31 -10.83 5.62 -10.53
N LEU A 32 -11.66 5.67 -9.48
CA LEU A 32 -11.23 6.19 -8.18
C LEU A 32 -10.35 5.16 -7.46
N CYS A 33 -9.31 5.65 -6.78
CA CYS A 33 -8.40 4.84 -5.98
C CYS A 33 -8.29 5.40 -4.57
N ILE A 34 -8.08 4.52 -3.59
CA ILE A 34 -7.69 4.86 -2.22
C ILE A 34 -6.22 5.30 -2.24
N GLU A 35 -5.95 6.49 -1.72
CA GLU A 35 -4.61 7.05 -1.54
C GLU A 35 -4.53 7.88 -0.27
N LEU A 36 -3.30 8.08 0.23
CA LEU A 36 -2.99 8.91 1.40
C LEU A 36 -2.22 10.20 1.02
N ARG A 37 -2.17 10.49 -0.27
CA ARG A 37 -1.50 11.67 -0.84
C ARG A 37 -2.43 12.31 -1.87
N PRO A 38 -2.49 13.64 -1.93
CA PRO A 38 -3.22 14.32 -2.98
C PRO A 38 -2.57 14.09 -4.35
N ARG A 39 -3.39 14.14 -5.40
CA ARG A 39 -2.95 14.21 -6.80
C ARG A 39 -3.32 15.56 -7.40
N GLY A 40 -2.64 15.93 -8.49
CA GLY A 40 -2.84 17.21 -9.16
C GLY A 40 -2.21 18.39 -8.41
N ALA A 41 -2.74 19.60 -8.63
CA ALA A 41 -2.19 20.82 -8.07
C ALA A 41 -2.34 20.84 -6.54
N MET A 42 -1.21 20.90 -5.83
CA MET A 42 -1.19 21.10 -4.38
C MET A 42 -1.13 22.61 -4.05
N PRO A 43 -1.92 23.08 -3.07
CA PRO A 43 -1.74 24.41 -2.52
C PRO A 43 -0.31 24.59 -1.98
N LYS A 44 0.26 25.81 -2.07
CA LYS A 44 1.61 26.12 -1.55
C LYS A 44 1.80 25.78 -0.07
N ARG A 45 0.71 25.76 0.71
CA ARG A 45 0.69 25.40 2.14
C ARG A 45 0.43 23.91 2.39
N GLY A 46 0.41 23.08 1.34
CA GLY A 46 0.02 21.69 1.40
C GLY A 46 -1.50 21.48 1.43
N SER A 47 -1.91 20.21 1.43
CA SER A 47 -3.31 19.82 1.65
C SER A 47 -3.47 19.46 3.13
N THR A 48 -4.56 19.97 3.73
CA THR A 48 -5.00 19.57 5.07
C THR A 48 -5.65 18.18 5.05
N SER A 49 -5.91 17.59 3.88
CA SER A 49 -6.59 16.30 3.73
C SER A 49 -5.63 15.12 3.85
N THR A 50 -6.10 13.99 4.39
CA THR A 50 -5.24 12.83 4.73
C THR A 50 -5.61 11.54 4.03
N LEU A 51 -6.88 11.35 3.65
CA LEU A 51 -7.40 10.20 2.93
C LEU A 51 -8.10 10.68 1.66
N PHE A 52 -7.83 10.02 0.53
CA PHE A 52 -8.31 10.41 -0.77
C PHE A 52 -8.89 9.22 -1.52
N PHE A 53 -10.09 9.39 -2.05
CA PHE A 53 -10.68 8.56 -3.10
C PHE A 53 -10.66 9.40 -4.36
N GLN A 54 -9.64 9.21 -5.20
CA GLN A 54 -9.38 10.14 -6.29
C GLN A 54 -8.96 9.44 -7.57
N ASP A 55 -9.29 10.06 -8.69
CA ASP A 55 -8.83 9.64 -10.02
C ASP A 55 -7.33 9.95 -10.20
N VAL A 56 -6.72 9.49 -11.30
CA VAL A 56 -5.29 9.71 -11.58
C VAL A 56 -4.90 11.18 -11.66
N SER A 57 -5.82 12.04 -12.11
CA SER A 57 -5.58 13.48 -12.22
C SER A 57 -5.79 14.25 -10.91
N GLY A 58 -6.49 13.66 -9.93
CA GLY A 58 -6.93 14.33 -8.71
C GLY A 58 -8.10 15.30 -8.90
N ARG A 59 -8.65 15.40 -10.13
CA ARG A 59 -9.75 16.30 -10.45
C ARG A 59 -11.09 15.79 -9.91
N LYS A 60 -11.29 14.47 -9.90
CA LYS A 60 -12.45 13.81 -9.31
C LYS A 60 -12.01 13.22 -7.99
N HIS A 61 -12.58 13.68 -6.88
CA HIS A 61 -12.18 13.20 -5.56
C HIS A 61 -13.28 13.25 -4.51
N LEU A 62 -13.15 12.38 -3.51
CA LEU A 62 -13.69 12.53 -2.17
C LEU A 62 -12.49 12.48 -1.22
N ARG A 63 -12.33 13.48 -0.35
CA ARG A 63 -11.17 13.55 0.55
C ARG A 63 -11.59 13.90 1.96
N LEU A 64 -10.93 13.27 2.94
CA LEU A 64 -11.14 13.52 4.35
C LEU A 64 -10.26 14.69 4.79
N ASP A 65 -10.88 15.79 5.20
CA ASP A 65 -10.22 17.03 5.54
C ASP A 65 -10.39 17.40 7.02
N TYR A 66 -9.50 18.27 7.50
CA TYR A 66 -9.63 18.97 8.77
C TYR A 66 -9.33 20.44 8.55
N GLY A 67 -10.33 21.29 8.71
CA GLY A 67 -10.20 22.70 8.42
C GLY A 67 -11.51 23.46 8.58
N TYR A 68 -11.50 24.74 8.20
CA TYR A 68 -12.70 25.56 8.21
C TYR A 68 -13.74 25.02 7.23
N ASN A 69 -14.94 24.78 7.74
CA ASN A 69 -16.07 24.26 6.99
C ASN A 69 -17.07 25.39 6.73
N VAL A 70 -17.32 25.64 5.44
CA VAL A 70 -18.21 26.73 5.00
C VAL A 70 -19.69 26.47 5.31
N GLN A 71 -20.09 25.23 5.54
CA GLN A 71 -21.47 24.85 5.89
C GLN A 71 -21.74 25.02 7.38
N THR A 72 -20.84 24.53 8.23
CA THR A 72 -20.98 24.59 9.68
C THR A 72 -20.41 25.88 10.31
N LYS A 73 -19.69 26.69 9.51
CA LYS A 73 -19.02 27.93 9.94
C LYS A 73 -18.03 27.72 11.09
N THR A 74 -17.46 26.53 11.20
CA THR A 74 -16.49 26.17 12.23
C THR A 74 -15.36 25.31 11.66
N VAL A 75 -14.32 25.06 12.46
CA VAL A 75 -13.25 24.12 12.11
C VAL A 75 -13.65 22.72 12.56
N ASP A 76 -13.83 21.82 11.60
CA ASP A 76 -14.25 20.45 11.85
C ASP A 76 -13.58 19.43 10.90
N TYR A 77 -13.82 18.15 11.19
CA TYR A 77 -13.54 17.06 10.26
C TYR A 77 -14.72 16.93 9.30
N HIS A 78 -14.45 16.99 8.00
CA HIS A 78 -15.48 16.91 6.98
C HIS A 78 -14.96 16.23 5.71
N TRP A 79 -15.90 15.74 4.91
CA TRP A 79 -15.67 15.33 3.55
C TRP A 79 -15.65 16.54 2.63
N ASN A 80 -14.68 16.59 1.74
CA ASN A 80 -14.65 17.53 0.63
C ASN A 80 -14.71 16.72 -0.66
N GLN A 81 -15.61 17.08 -1.57
CA GLN A 81 -15.88 16.29 -2.77
C GLN A 81 -15.93 17.15 -4.02
N ARG A 82 -15.43 16.58 -5.11
CA ARG A 82 -15.60 17.11 -6.46
C ARG A 82 -15.92 15.98 -7.42
N GLY A 83 -17.14 16.01 -7.95
CA GLY A 83 -17.62 15.07 -8.97
C GLY A 83 -17.84 13.64 -8.45
N THR A 84 -17.88 13.41 -7.14
CA THR A 84 -18.05 12.05 -6.58
C THR A 84 -19.37 11.85 -5.84
N TYR A 85 -20.26 12.86 -5.84
CA TYR A 85 -21.58 12.78 -5.23
C TYR A 85 -22.40 11.57 -5.72
N GLU A 86 -22.47 11.32 -7.02
CA GLU A 86 -23.20 10.16 -7.58
C GLU A 86 -22.66 8.81 -7.10
N THR A 87 -21.37 8.76 -6.71
CA THR A 87 -20.72 7.52 -6.26
C THR A 87 -20.90 7.29 -4.76
N PHE A 88 -20.85 8.34 -3.94
CA PHE A 88 -20.83 8.21 -2.48
C PHE A 88 -22.06 8.79 -1.77
N GLY A 89 -22.91 9.55 -2.47
CA GLY A 89 -24.04 10.26 -1.86
C GLY A 89 -23.64 11.31 -0.81
N ILE A 90 -22.37 11.75 -0.83
CA ILE A 90 -21.82 12.69 0.14
C ILE A 90 -21.68 14.06 -0.52
N SER A 91 -22.39 15.03 0.02
CA SER A 91 -22.28 16.43 -0.38
C SER A 91 -20.92 17.02 -0.02
N ASP A 92 -20.52 18.05 -0.75
CA ASP A 92 -19.30 18.76 -0.42
C ASP A 92 -19.39 19.37 0.99
N HIS A 93 -18.28 19.45 1.71
CA HIS A 93 -18.18 19.93 3.11
C HIS A 93 -19.04 19.20 4.15
N THR A 94 -19.50 17.97 3.87
CA THR A 94 -20.31 17.17 4.82
C THR A 94 -19.51 16.83 6.09
N PRO A 95 -19.94 17.25 7.30
CA PRO A 95 -19.24 16.94 8.56
C PRO A 95 -19.26 15.45 8.90
N ILE A 96 -18.16 14.91 9.43
CA ILE A 96 -18.01 13.48 9.77
C ILE A 96 -17.89 13.20 11.29
N LYS A 97 -18.17 14.22 12.13
CA LYS A 97 -18.20 14.13 13.60
C LYS A 97 -17.00 13.32 14.17
N GLN A 98 -17.18 12.55 15.24
CA GLN A 98 -16.07 11.91 15.98
C GLN A 98 -15.31 10.85 15.18
N LEU A 99 -15.98 10.08 14.30
CA LEU A 99 -15.34 9.05 13.48
C LEU A 99 -14.31 9.66 12.51
N GLY A 100 -14.54 10.89 12.05
CA GLY A 100 -13.62 11.63 11.20
C GLY A 100 -12.26 11.88 11.84
N ALA A 101 -12.22 12.18 13.14
CA ALA A 101 -10.98 12.50 13.84
C ALA A 101 -10.03 11.30 13.87
N GLY A 102 -10.57 10.13 14.19
CA GLY A 102 -9.81 8.87 14.22
C GLY A 102 -9.29 8.51 12.83
N ALA A 103 -10.17 8.47 11.83
CA ALA A 103 -9.78 8.18 10.46
C ALA A 103 -8.73 9.16 9.92
N TYR A 104 -8.90 10.46 10.20
CA TYR A 104 -7.98 11.50 9.76
C TYR A 104 -6.57 11.30 10.34
N ARG A 105 -6.48 11.10 11.65
CA ARG A 105 -5.20 10.89 12.35
C ARG A 105 -4.55 9.59 11.90
N SER A 106 -5.31 8.51 11.81
CA SER A 106 -4.82 7.21 11.34
C SER A 106 -4.27 7.31 9.93
N ALA A 107 -4.99 7.92 8.98
CA ALA A 107 -4.51 8.13 7.62
C ALA A 107 -3.24 8.99 7.58
N LYS A 108 -3.19 10.07 8.37
CA LYS A 108 -2.01 10.93 8.50
C LYS A 108 -0.79 10.15 8.98
N TYR A 109 -0.90 9.43 10.09
CA TYR A 109 0.22 8.69 10.66
C TYR A 109 0.61 7.50 9.78
N PHE A 110 -0.36 6.74 9.26
CA PHE A 110 -0.11 5.60 8.40
C PHE A 110 0.62 5.99 7.11
N ARG A 111 0.35 7.16 6.53
CA ARG A 111 1.10 7.72 5.40
C ARG A 111 2.60 7.83 5.67
N HIS A 112 2.99 8.20 6.89
CA HIS A 112 4.38 8.43 7.26
C HIS A 112 5.02 7.16 7.82
N ALA A 113 4.37 6.52 8.80
CA ALA A 113 4.82 5.27 9.40
C ALA A 113 4.91 4.15 8.36
N GLY A 114 3.94 4.04 7.45
CA GLY A 114 3.98 3.07 6.36
C GLY A 114 5.19 3.26 5.44
N ARG A 115 5.58 4.50 5.12
CA ARG A 115 6.83 4.71 4.35
C ARG A 115 8.08 4.25 5.08
N VAL A 116 8.15 4.55 6.38
CA VAL A 116 9.26 4.10 7.22
C VAL A 116 9.31 2.58 7.25
N LEU A 117 8.17 1.92 7.42
CA LEU A 117 8.07 0.46 7.39
C LEU A 117 8.47 -0.11 6.02
N ALA A 118 8.09 0.51 4.91
CA ALA A 118 8.50 0.06 3.58
C ALA A 118 10.03 0.12 3.42
N ILE A 119 10.65 1.23 3.82
CA ILE A 119 12.11 1.40 3.77
C ILE A 119 12.80 0.39 4.68
N PHE A 120 12.28 0.22 5.91
CA PHE A 120 12.80 -0.74 6.86
C PHE A 120 12.70 -2.18 6.35
N GLY A 121 11.59 -2.56 5.72
CA GLY A 121 11.42 -3.86 5.08
C GLY A 121 12.44 -4.09 3.97
N VAL A 122 12.62 -3.12 3.08
CA VAL A 122 13.66 -3.19 2.04
C VAL A 122 15.07 -3.35 2.66
N ALA A 123 15.38 -2.62 3.73
CA ALA A 123 16.67 -2.73 4.41
C ALA A 123 16.89 -4.12 5.04
N LEU A 124 15.87 -4.71 5.67
CA LEU A 124 15.92 -6.07 6.19
C LEU A 124 16.14 -7.09 5.06
N ASP A 125 15.46 -6.92 3.94
CA ASP A 125 15.63 -7.81 2.80
C ASP A 125 17.04 -7.71 2.20
N ILE A 126 17.60 -6.51 2.08
CA ILE A 126 19.00 -6.31 1.64
C ILE A 126 19.97 -6.99 2.62
N ALA A 127 19.79 -6.78 3.93
CA ALA A 127 20.60 -7.45 4.95
C ALA A 127 20.49 -8.98 4.81
N SER A 128 19.28 -9.50 4.55
CA SER A 128 19.03 -10.92 4.33
C SER A 128 19.78 -11.49 3.13
N VAL A 129 19.94 -10.70 2.06
CA VAL A 129 20.74 -11.09 0.88
C VAL A 129 22.21 -11.16 1.23
N VAL A 130 22.74 -10.18 1.97
CA VAL A 130 24.17 -10.10 2.32
C VAL A 130 24.60 -11.27 3.20
N VAL A 131 23.77 -11.68 4.16
CA VAL A 131 24.11 -12.76 5.10
C VAL A 131 23.72 -14.16 4.60
N ALA A 132 23.04 -14.26 3.45
CA ALA A 132 22.61 -15.54 2.91
C ALA A 132 23.78 -16.35 2.34
N SER A 133 23.77 -17.66 2.58
CA SER A 133 24.72 -18.60 1.98
C SER A 133 24.62 -18.66 0.44
N ARG A 134 23.43 -18.36 -0.10
CA ARG A 134 23.16 -18.24 -1.55
C ARG A 134 22.60 -16.85 -1.86
N PRO A 135 23.45 -15.81 -1.97
CA PRO A 135 22.99 -14.42 -2.06
C PRO A 135 22.17 -14.14 -3.33
N ILE A 136 22.55 -14.70 -4.49
CA ILE A 136 21.80 -14.49 -5.75
C ILE A 136 20.42 -15.15 -5.69
N ARG A 137 20.34 -16.37 -5.14
CA ARG A 137 19.06 -17.04 -4.89
C ARG A 137 18.17 -16.18 -4.00
N ARG A 138 18.70 -15.67 -2.89
CA ARG A 138 17.96 -14.80 -1.97
C ARG A 138 17.51 -13.49 -2.61
N ALA A 139 18.36 -12.89 -3.46
CA ALA A 139 18.00 -11.70 -4.21
C ALA A 139 16.84 -11.94 -5.18
N SER A 140 16.82 -13.12 -5.85
CA SER A 140 15.70 -13.55 -6.68
C SER A 140 14.40 -13.66 -5.86
N GLU A 141 14.45 -14.34 -4.71
CA GLU A 141 13.29 -14.48 -3.81
C GLU A 141 12.73 -13.11 -3.37
N VAL A 142 13.59 -12.22 -2.88
CA VAL A 142 13.17 -10.90 -2.38
C VAL A 142 12.56 -10.07 -3.51
N THR A 143 13.21 -10.03 -4.68
CA THR A 143 12.74 -9.22 -5.82
C THR A 143 11.40 -9.71 -6.34
N ALA A 144 11.25 -11.03 -6.48
CA ALA A 144 9.98 -11.66 -6.83
C ALA A 144 8.92 -11.44 -5.73
N GLY A 145 9.33 -11.46 -4.46
CA GLY A 145 8.51 -11.14 -3.31
C GLY A 145 7.94 -9.72 -3.38
N TRP A 146 8.77 -8.69 -3.60
CA TRP A 146 8.31 -7.31 -3.76
C TRP A 146 7.34 -7.16 -4.94
N ALA A 147 7.62 -7.81 -6.06
CA ALA A 147 6.79 -7.76 -7.26
C ALA A 147 5.42 -8.41 -7.02
N LEU A 148 5.37 -9.63 -6.48
CA LEU A 148 4.11 -10.30 -6.19
C LEU A 148 3.37 -9.68 -4.99
N ALA A 149 4.06 -9.05 -4.06
CA ALA A 149 3.42 -8.22 -3.03
C ALA A 149 2.69 -7.03 -3.66
N TRP A 150 3.28 -6.38 -4.66
CA TRP A 150 2.64 -5.27 -5.37
C TRP A 150 1.38 -5.74 -6.10
N ILE A 151 1.48 -6.86 -6.81
CA ILE A 151 0.34 -7.48 -7.48
C ILE A 151 -0.72 -7.88 -6.46
N GLY A 152 -0.33 -8.57 -5.39
CA GLY A 152 -1.23 -9.02 -4.32
C GLY A 152 -1.98 -7.87 -3.65
N CYS A 153 -1.31 -6.75 -3.37
CA CYS A 153 -1.98 -5.56 -2.87
C CYS A 153 -3.01 -5.02 -3.88
N LYS A 154 -2.65 -4.96 -5.17
CA LYS A 154 -3.54 -4.47 -6.23
C LYS A 154 -4.71 -5.41 -6.55
N THR A 155 -4.62 -6.69 -6.22
CA THR A 155 -5.69 -7.66 -6.46
C THR A 155 -6.60 -7.81 -5.24
N VAL A 156 -6.03 -7.93 -4.05
CA VAL A 156 -6.80 -8.14 -2.81
C VAL A 156 -7.28 -6.83 -2.19
N GLY A 157 -6.55 -5.72 -2.39
CA GLY A 157 -6.97 -4.39 -1.95
C GLY A 157 -8.36 -4.00 -2.47
N PRO A 158 -8.64 -4.11 -3.79
CA PRO A 158 -9.98 -3.86 -4.32
C PRO A 158 -11.06 -4.78 -3.73
N VAL A 159 -10.75 -6.06 -3.47
CA VAL A 159 -11.69 -6.99 -2.81
C VAL A 159 -12.02 -6.51 -1.41
N GLY A 160 -11.00 -6.14 -0.62
CA GLY A 160 -11.20 -5.57 0.71
C GLY A 160 -11.98 -4.25 0.65
N ALA A 161 -11.71 -3.39 -0.33
CA ALA A 161 -12.44 -2.15 -0.55
C ALA A 161 -13.91 -2.41 -0.83
N SER A 162 -14.25 -3.38 -1.69
CA SER A 162 -15.63 -3.79 -1.97
C SER A 162 -16.36 -4.27 -0.73
N ILE A 163 -15.73 -5.11 0.09
CA ILE A 163 -16.30 -5.60 1.35
C ILE A 163 -16.56 -4.42 2.30
N GLY A 164 -15.59 -3.51 2.41
CA GLY A 164 -15.70 -2.32 3.27
C GLY A 164 -16.75 -1.30 2.80
N SER A 165 -17.03 -1.23 1.50
CA SER A 165 -18.01 -0.30 0.91
C SER A 165 -19.45 -0.55 1.35
N LEU A 166 -19.77 -1.74 1.86
CA LEU A 166 -21.08 -2.03 2.45
C LEU A 166 -21.36 -1.20 3.71
N GLY A 167 -20.32 -0.64 4.34
CA GLY A 167 -20.44 0.17 5.55
C GLY A 167 -20.52 1.67 5.27
N THR A 168 -19.44 2.25 4.73
CA THR A 168 -19.27 3.71 4.45
C THR A 168 -18.02 3.92 3.58
N PRO A 169 -17.76 5.13 3.07
CA PRO A 169 -16.45 5.47 2.51
C PRO A 169 -15.28 5.21 3.45
N LEU A 170 -15.43 5.39 4.77
CA LEU A 170 -14.35 4.98 5.70
C LEU A 170 -14.15 3.46 5.69
N GLY A 171 -15.23 2.69 5.61
CA GLY A 171 -15.19 1.24 5.45
C GLY A 171 -14.43 0.82 4.20
N THR A 172 -14.71 1.46 3.05
CA THR A 172 -13.97 1.24 1.78
C THR A 172 -12.47 1.46 1.97
N ALA A 173 -12.07 2.54 2.66
CA ALA A 173 -10.66 2.84 2.90
C ALA A 173 -9.99 1.79 3.78
N ILE A 174 -10.63 1.44 4.90
CA ILE A 174 -10.11 0.47 5.87
C ILE A 174 -9.99 -0.91 5.21
N GLY A 175 -11.05 -1.37 4.57
CA GLY A 175 -11.08 -2.66 3.88
C GLY A 175 -10.05 -2.72 2.76
N GLY A 176 -9.91 -1.65 1.98
CA GLY A 176 -8.94 -1.59 0.89
C GLY A 176 -7.49 -1.62 1.36
N LEU A 177 -7.15 -0.82 2.38
CA LEU A 177 -5.81 -0.79 2.97
C LEU A 177 -5.49 -2.13 3.65
N ALA A 178 -6.41 -2.69 4.43
CA ALA A 178 -6.22 -3.99 5.08
C ALA A 178 -6.07 -5.13 4.05
N GLY A 179 -6.92 -5.15 3.02
CA GLY A 179 -6.83 -6.11 1.92
C GLY A 179 -5.52 -5.98 1.16
N CYS A 180 -5.03 -4.75 0.95
CA CYS A 180 -3.73 -4.51 0.33
C CYS A 180 -2.57 -5.07 1.18
N VAL A 181 -2.59 -4.89 2.50
CA VAL A 181 -1.57 -5.45 3.40
C VAL A 181 -1.59 -6.97 3.36
N ILE A 182 -2.78 -7.59 3.47
CA ILE A 182 -2.94 -9.05 3.46
C ILE A 182 -2.50 -9.63 2.12
N GLY A 183 -2.99 -9.07 1.01
CA GLY A 183 -2.61 -9.50 -0.33
C GLY A 183 -1.14 -9.24 -0.62
N GLY A 184 -0.59 -8.13 -0.14
CA GLY A 184 0.83 -7.82 -0.24
C GLY A 184 1.69 -8.82 0.49
N TYR A 185 1.30 -9.24 1.70
CA TYR A 185 2.03 -10.25 2.45
C TYR A 185 1.95 -11.63 1.79
N ALA A 186 0.73 -12.08 1.44
CA ALA A 186 0.54 -13.36 0.75
C ALA A 186 1.28 -13.40 -0.60
N GLY A 187 1.20 -12.30 -1.35
CA GLY A 187 1.93 -12.10 -2.60
C GLY A 187 3.44 -12.14 -2.40
N TYR A 188 3.96 -11.51 -1.35
CA TYR A 188 5.38 -11.58 -1.01
C TYR A 188 5.83 -13.03 -0.82
N GLN A 189 5.12 -13.80 0.01
CA GLN A 189 5.49 -15.18 0.31
C GLN A 189 5.44 -16.07 -0.94
N ALA A 190 4.40 -15.91 -1.78
CA ALA A 190 4.32 -16.60 -3.06
C ALA A 190 5.47 -16.21 -4.00
N GLY A 191 5.81 -14.92 -4.04
CA GLY A 191 6.88 -14.38 -4.89
C GLY A 191 8.24 -14.89 -4.47
N ALA A 192 8.51 -14.90 -3.16
CA ALA A 192 9.74 -15.45 -2.60
C ALA A 192 9.93 -16.92 -2.99
N THR A 193 8.90 -17.75 -2.78
CA THR A 193 8.94 -19.16 -3.16
C THR A 193 9.18 -19.35 -4.66
N LEU A 194 8.44 -18.60 -5.50
CA LEU A 194 8.58 -18.69 -6.96
C LEU A 194 9.98 -18.25 -7.43
N GLY A 195 10.49 -17.14 -6.90
CA GLY A 195 11.82 -16.62 -7.24
C GLY A 195 12.95 -17.59 -6.87
N GLY A 196 12.82 -18.26 -5.73
CA GLY A 196 13.75 -19.32 -5.33
C GLY A 196 13.70 -20.52 -6.28
N THR A 197 12.50 -21.00 -6.61
CA THR A 197 12.30 -22.12 -7.55
C THR A 197 12.84 -21.82 -8.94
N ILE A 198 12.60 -20.62 -9.48
CA ILE A 198 13.12 -20.22 -10.80
C ILE A 198 14.65 -20.16 -10.78
N TYR A 199 15.24 -19.64 -9.70
CA TYR A 199 16.68 -19.61 -9.54
C TYR A 199 17.26 -21.03 -9.52
N ASP A 200 16.70 -21.91 -8.68
CA ASP A 200 17.18 -23.29 -8.53
C ASP A 200 17.06 -24.06 -9.86
N TRP A 201 16.00 -23.82 -10.63
CA TRP A 201 15.84 -24.38 -11.98
C TRP A 201 16.90 -23.87 -12.96
N GLY A 202 17.20 -22.57 -12.95
CA GLY A 202 18.23 -21.98 -13.80
C GLY A 202 19.63 -22.50 -13.45
N ASP A 203 19.96 -22.54 -12.15
CA ASP A 203 21.23 -23.06 -11.63
C ASP A 203 21.46 -24.53 -12.01
N ALA A 204 20.38 -25.34 -12.05
CA ALA A 204 20.45 -26.74 -12.45
C ALA A 204 20.64 -26.95 -13.97
N ILE A 205 20.22 -26.00 -14.81
CA ILE A 205 20.29 -26.13 -16.28
C ILE A 205 21.58 -25.54 -16.84
N PHE A 206 22.07 -24.45 -16.26
CA PHE A 206 23.30 -23.82 -16.69
C PHE A 206 24.48 -24.40 -15.91
N THR A 207 25.14 -25.41 -16.50
CA THR A 207 26.40 -25.98 -16.02
C THR A 207 27.38 -24.88 -15.58
N PRO A 208 28.02 -24.98 -14.40
CA PRO A 208 29.12 -24.06 -14.09
C PRO A 208 30.21 -24.21 -15.15
N LEU A 209 30.61 -23.09 -15.76
CA LEU A 209 31.80 -23.07 -16.60
C LEU A 209 32.98 -23.57 -15.76
N PRO A 210 33.83 -24.47 -16.29
CA PRO A 210 34.98 -24.96 -15.54
C PRO A 210 35.80 -23.77 -15.06
N HIS A 211 36.08 -23.73 -13.76
CA HIS A 211 36.96 -22.72 -13.18
C HIS A 211 38.24 -22.67 -14.00
N ALA A 212 38.58 -21.49 -14.54
CA ALA A 212 39.93 -21.25 -15.02
C ALA A 212 40.85 -21.51 -13.82
N LYS A 213 41.60 -22.61 -13.88
CA LYS A 213 42.63 -22.92 -12.89
C LYS A 213 43.56 -21.71 -12.85
N THR A 214 43.47 -20.90 -11.81
CA THR A 214 44.55 -19.99 -11.46
C THR A 214 45.73 -20.89 -11.06
N GLN A 215 46.70 -20.99 -11.97
CA GLN A 215 48.05 -21.43 -11.66
C GLN A 215 48.75 -20.39 -10.79
#